data_AF-A0A1H9CYK8-F1
#
_entry.id   AF-A0A1H9CYK8-F1
#
_cell.length_a   1.000
_cell.length_b   1.000
_cell.length_c   1.000
_cell.angle_alpha   90.00
_cell.angle_beta   90.00
_cell.angle_gamma   90.00
#
_symmetry.space_group_name_H-M   'P 1'
#
loop_
_entity.id
_entity.type
_entity.pdbx_description
1 polymer ?
#
loop_
_entity_poly.entity_id
_entity_poly.type
_entity_poly.pdbx_seq_one_letter_code
_entity_poly.pdbx_strand_id
1 'polypeptide(L)' 'MKYGFTYDDMFSLFNKSFLDNGINAGKTFYFSHNPTIDNVFLGMEYEYLLKNNYKWKDSTMTMSPR' A
#
# COMPACT_ATOMS: atom_id res chain seq x y z
N MET A 1 -1.68 19.74 -12.83
CA MET A 1 -1.26 19.21 -11.51
C MET A 1 -0.66 20.36 -10.71
N LYS A 2 -1.21 20.67 -9.52
CA LYS A 2 -0.99 21.97 -8.82
C LYS A 2 0.35 22.06 -8.05
N TYR A 3 1.16 21.00 -8.03
CA TYR A 3 2.39 20.94 -7.22
C TYR A 3 3.63 20.37 -7.94
N GLY A 4 3.58 20.06 -9.23
CA GLY A 4 4.75 19.58 -9.99
C GLY A 4 5.26 18.17 -9.63
N PHE A 5 4.62 17.48 -8.68
CA PHE A 5 4.96 16.12 -8.29
C PHE A 5 4.22 15.07 -9.13
N THR A 6 4.92 13.98 -9.43
CA THR A 6 4.32 12.77 -10.01
C THR A 6 3.54 11.98 -8.94
N TYR A 7 2.71 11.02 -9.36
CA TYR A 7 2.03 10.14 -8.40
C TYR A 7 3.03 9.33 -7.56
N ASP A 8 4.17 8.94 -8.13
CA ASP A 8 5.23 8.24 -7.41
C ASP A 8 5.89 9.13 -6.35
N ASP A 9 6.13 10.41 -6.66
CA ASP A 9 6.65 11.37 -5.68
C ASP A 9 5.68 11.51 -4.51
N MET A 10 4.38 11.67 -4.80
CA MET A 10 3.35 11.78 -3.78
C MET A 10 3.26 10.50 -2.95
N PHE A 11 3.28 9.32 -3.57
CA PHE A 11 3.25 8.05 -2.86
C PHE A 11 4.46 7.88 -1.94
N SER A 12 5.65 8.24 -2.42
CA SER A 12 6.89 8.19 -1.65
C SER A 12 6.83 9.10 -0.42
N LEU A 13 6.33 10.32 -0.60
CA LEU A 13 6.24 11.32 0.48
C LEU A 13 5.20 10.96 1.54
N PHE A 14 4.05 10.44 1.14
CA PHE A 14 2.91 10.26 2.05
C PHE A 14 2.71 8.84 2.57
N ASN A 15 2.99 7.81 1.76
CA ASN A 15 2.63 6.43 2.09
C ASN A 15 3.84 5.57 2.45
N LYS A 16 4.96 5.72 1.72
CA LYS A 16 6.08 4.79 1.83
C LYS A 16 6.62 4.64 3.24
N SER A 17 6.86 5.74 3.95
CA SER A 17 7.39 5.68 5.33
C SER A 17 6.45 4.97 6.31
N PHE A 18 5.13 5.15 6.14
CA PHE A 18 4.13 4.44 6.95
C PHE A 18 4.13 2.94 6.66
N LEU A 19 4.15 2.56 5.37
CA LEU A 19 4.20 1.17 4.93
C LEU A 19 5.50 0.50 5.41
N ASP A 20 6.66 1.13 5.24
CA ASP A 20 7.95 0.60 5.66
C ASP A 20 7.97 0.32 7.18
N ASN A 21 7.44 1.25 7.98
CA ASN A 21 7.33 1.04 9.43
C ASN A 21 6.42 -0.15 9.78
N GLY A 22 5.28 -0.27 9.10
CA GLY A 22 4.37 -1.40 9.29
C GLY A 22 4.98 -2.73 8.85
N ILE A 23 5.70 -2.74 7.72
CA ILE A 23 6.44 -3.90 7.20
C ILE A 23 7.52 -4.35 8.19
N ASN A 24 8.37 -3.42 8.65
CA ASN A 24 9.44 -3.70 9.60
C ASN A 24 8.90 -4.23 10.94
N ALA A 25 7.69 -3.83 11.32
CA ALA A 25 7.02 -4.30 12.52
C ALA A 25 6.12 -5.55 12.29
N GLY A 26 6.12 -6.12 11.08
CA GLY A 26 5.32 -7.31 10.73
C GLY A 26 3.81 -7.12 10.87
N LYS A 27 3.32 -5.89 10.66
CA LYS A 27 1.91 -5.54 10.86
C LYS A 27 1.04 -6.06 9.72
N THR A 28 -0.23 -6.28 10.03
CA THR A 28 -1.30 -6.50 9.04
C THR A 28 -1.87 -5.14 8.64
N PHE A 29 -2.00 -4.91 7.33
CA PHE A 29 -2.65 -3.73 6.78
C PHE A 29 -4.11 -4.03 6.45
N TYR A 30 -4.99 -3.11 6.80
CA TYR A 30 -6.43 -3.19 6.54
C TYR A 30 -6.79 -2.11 5.53
N PHE A 31 -7.44 -2.52 4.45
CA PHE A 31 -7.84 -1.61 3.38
C PHE A 31 -9.28 -1.14 3.58
N SER A 32 -9.55 0.12 3.23
CA SER A 32 -10.89 0.70 3.33
C SER A 32 -11.85 0.15 2.26
N HIS A 33 -11.33 -0.25 1.11
CA HIS A 33 -12.04 -0.89 0.00
C HIS A 33 -11.07 -1.79 -0.79
N ASN A 34 -11.55 -2.50 -1.83
CA ASN A 34 -10.72 -3.49 -2.53
C ASN A 34 -9.60 -2.80 -3.32
N PRO A 35 -8.32 -2.97 -2.94
CA PRO A 35 -7.23 -2.28 -3.61
C PRO A 35 -6.83 -2.93 -4.94
N THR A 36 -7.27 -4.17 -5.23
CA THR A 36 -6.84 -4.90 -6.44
C THR A 36 -7.46 -4.37 -7.73
N ILE A 37 -8.46 -3.49 -7.61
CA ILE A 37 -9.15 -2.85 -8.74
C ILE A 37 -8.97 -1.34 -8.73
N ASP A 38 -8.17 -0.80 -7.81
CA ASP A 38 -7.87 0.62 -7.68
C ASP A 38 -6.60 0.95 -8.49
N ASN A 39 -6.65 2.04 -9.28
CA ASN A 39 -5.55 2.47 -10.15
C ASN A 39 -4.89 3.78 -9.68
N VAL A 40 -5.17 4.21 -8.46
CA VAL A 40 -4.60 5.38 -7.80
C VAL A 40 -3.77 4.93 -6.58
N PHE A 41 -3.75 5.71 -5.51
CA PHE A 41 -2.85 5.49 -4.38
C PHE A 41 -3.10 4.17 -3.64
N LEU A 42 -4.35 3.71 -3.53
CA LEU A 42 -4.64 2.47 -2.80
C LEU A 42 -4.12 1.24 -3.56
N GLY A 43 -4.24 1.24 -4.89
CA GLY A 43 -3.61 0.24 -5.74
C GLY A 43 -2.09 0.25 -5.61
N MET A 44 -1.47 1.43 -5.51
CA MET A 44 -0.03 1.54 -5.29
C MET A 44 0.42 0.96 -3.94
N GLU A 45 -0.35 1.15 -2.87
CA GLU A 45 -0.06 0.54 -1.55
C GLU A 45 -0.10 -0.98 -1.62
N TYR A 46 -1.11 -1.53 -2.30
CA TYR A 46 -1.24 -2.97 -2.53
C TYR A 46 -0.05 -3.55 -3.29
N GLU A 47 0.33 -2.94 -4.42
CA GLU A 47 1.49 -3.37 -5.20
C GLU A 47 2.80 -3.25 -4.41
N TYR A 48 2.93 -2.21 -3.57
CA TYR A 48 4.08 -2.05 -2.70
C TYR A 48 4.21 -3.19 -1.68
N LEU A 49 3.10 -3.57 -1.03
CA LEU A 49 3.09 -4.66 -0.06
C LEU A 49 3.37 -6.02 -0.72
N LEU A 50 2.83 -6.28 -1.92
CA LEU A 50 3.16 -7.50 -2.68
C LEU A 50 4.66 -7.64 -2.92
N LYS A 51 5.33 -6.55 -3.35
CA LYS A 51 6.79 -6.52 -3.55
C LYS A 51 7.57 -6.76 -2.26
N ASN A 52 6.97 -6.49 -1.10
CA ASN A 52 7.55 -6.68 0.22
C ASN A 52 7.14 -7.99 0.90
N ASN A 53 6.81 -9.02 0.11
CA ASN A 53 6.52 -10.39 0.60
C ASN A 53 5.26 -10.48 1.48
N TYR A 54 4.26 -9.63 1.23
CA TYR A 54 2.94 -9.76 1.83
C TYR A 54 2.00 -10.61 0.95
N LYS A 55 0.93 -11.12 1.58
CA LYS A 55 -0.16 -11.84 0.90
C LYS A 55 -1.49 -11.12 1.13
N TRP A 56 -2.27 -11.01 0.07
CA TRP A 56 -3.64 -10.50 0.11
C TRP A 56 -4.62 -11.56 0.60
N LYS A 57 -5.62 -11.12 1.37
CA LYS A 57 -6.76 -11.93 1.79
C LYS A 57 -8.05 -11.14 1.54
N ASP A 58 -8.77 -11.54 0.50
CA ASP A 58 -10.01 -10.89 0.04
C ASP A 58 -11.10 -10.88 1.14
N SER A 59 -11.30 -12.02 1.80
CA SER A 59 -12.34 -12.19 2.84
C SER A 59 -12.25 -11.23 4.02
N THR A 60 -11.07 -10.67 4.29
CA THR A 60 -10.85 -9.72 5.38
C THR A 60 -10.38 -8.35 4.91
N MET A 61 -10.18 -8.18 3.60
CA MET A 61 -9.63 -6.98 3.00
C MET A 61 -8.29 -6.56 3.63
N THR A 62 -7.41 -7.53 3.82
CA THR A 62 -6.12 -7.31 4.49
C THR A 62 -4.93 -7.83 3.71
N MET A 63 -3.77 -7.23 3.98
CA MET A 63 -2.47 -7.79 3.62
C MET A 63 -1.65 -8.07 4.87
N SER A 64 -1.06 -9.26 4.94
CA SER A 64 -0.21 -9.69 6.05
C SER A 64 1.11 -10.25 5.54
N PRO A 65 2.18 -10.26 6.35
CA PRO A 65 3.42 -10.94 5.99
C PRO A 65 3.14 -12.39 5.59
N ARG A 66 3.88 -12.90 4.60
CA ARG A 66 3.74 -14.30 4.17
C ARG A 66 4.08 -15.28 5.28
#